data_AF-A0A9E2XZM1-F1
#
_entry.id   AF-A0A9E2XZM1-F1
#
_cell.length_a   1.000
_cell.length_b   1.000
_cell.length_c   1.000
_cell.angle_alpha   90.00
_cell.angle_beta   90.00
_cell.angle_gamma   90.00
#
_symmetry.space_group_name_H-M   'P 1'
#
loop_
_entity.id
_entity.type
_entity.pdbx_description
1 polymer ?
#
loop_
_entity_poly.entity_id
_entity_poly.type
_entity_poly.pdbx_seq_one_letter_code
_entity_poly.pdbx_strand_id
1 'polypeptide(L)'
;MTDALPISRFPVPNLADMPEDIRNRILASQEKSGFIPNVFLVLAHRPEEFRAFFAYHDALMEKPGNLTKAEREMIVVATSTANQCQYCVIAHGAILRIRAKNPLIADQVAINYRKADLTERQRLRFFDHCARSTLSPDGYANEPLRYEHRVPNGSGGS
;
A
#
# COMPACT_ATOMS: atom_id res chain seq x y z
N MET A 1 27.96 -15.94 13.24
CA MET A 1 27.23 -16.15 11.96
C MET A 1 25.77 -16.07 12.33
N THR A 2 25.07 -15.02 11.89
CA THR A 2 23.66 -14.81 12.24
C THR A 2 22.82 -15.70 11.33
N ASP A 3 22.19 -16.72 11.91
CA ASP A 3 21.11 -17.41 11.22
C ASP A 3 20.06 -16.39 10.79
N ALA A 4 19.53 -16.55 9.59
CA ALA A 4 18.49 -15.68 9.07
C ALA A 4 17.27 -15.74 9.99
N LEU A 5 16.73 -14.58 10.37
CA LEU A 5 15.54 -14.52 11.20
C LEU A 5 14.35 -15.18 10.47
N PRO A 6 13.45 -15.88 11.20
CA PRO A 6 12.27 -16.46 10.59
C PRO A 6 11.35 -15.39 10.01
N ILE A 7 10.90 -15.58 8.78
CA ILE A 7 10.04 -14.62 8.06
C ILE A 7 8.55 -14.74 8.43
N SER A 8 8.16 -15.81 9.11
CA SER A 8 6.78 -16.11 9.50
C SER A 8 6.74 -16.95 10.76
N ARG A 9 5.65 -16.82 11.51
CA ARG A 9 5.31 -17.71 12.63
C ARG A 9 4.77 -19.07 12.14
N PHE A 10 4.15 -19.10 10.96
CA PHE A 10 3.59 -20.31 10.35
C PHE A 10 4.61 -20.97 9.41
N PRO A 11 4.46 -22.28 9.12
CA PRO A 11 5.32 -22.98 8.18
C PRO A 11 5.34 -22.30 6.81
N VAL A 12 6.54 -22.14 6.25
CA VAL A 12 6.74 -21.62 4.89
C VAL A 12 7.06 -22.81 3.99
N PRO A 13 6.20 -23.15 3.00
CA PRO A 13 6.45 -24.30 2.13
C PRO A 13 7.68 -24.05 1.23
N ASN A 14 8.37 -25.13 0.85
CA ASN A 14 9.43 -25.03 -0.15
C ASN A 14 8.83 -24.76 -1.52
N LEU A 15 9.55 -23.99 -2.35
CA LEU A 15 9.09 -23.64 -3.71
C LEU A 15 8.83 -24.86 -4.60
N ALA A 16 9.58 -25.95 -4.41
CA ALA A 16 9.42 -27.20 -5.15
C ALA A 16 8.07 -27.89 -4.88
N ASP A 17 7.56 -27.75 -3.65
CA ASP A 17 6.34 -28.41 -3.18
C ASP A 17 5.07 -27.59 -3.50
N MET A 18 5.23 -26.36 -4.01
CA MET A 18 4.10 -25.48 -4.32
C MET A 18 3.41 -25.88 -5.63
N PRO A 19 2.08 -25.64 -5.75
CA PRO A 19 1.36 -25.71 -7.02
C PRO A 19 2.05 -24.89 -8.11
N GLU A 20 2.01 -25.39 -9.35
CA GLU A 20 2.75 -24.82 -10.47
C GLU A 20 2.38 -23.36 -10.75
N ASP A 21 1.10 -23.02 -10.68
CA ASP A 21 0.59 -21.67 -10.90
C ASP A 21 1.13 -20.66 -9.86
N ILE A 22 1.21 -21.07 -8.60
CA ILE A 22 1.78 -20.27 -7.50
C ILE A 22 3.29 -20.10 -7.72
N ARG A 23 4.00 -21.20 -7.98
CA ARG A 23 5.45 -21.17 -8.24
C ARG A 23 5.79 -20.24 -9.41
N ASN A 24 5.06 -20.34 -10.52
CA ASN A 24 5.28 -19.51 -11.70
C ASN A 24 5.08 -18.02 -11.38
N ARG A 25 4.05 -17.68 -10.58
CA ARG A 25 3.82 -16.31 -10.13
C ARG A 25 4.97 -15.78 -9.26
N ILE A 26 5.48 -16.62 -8.35
CA ILE A 26 6.61 -16.25 -7.47
C ILE A 26 7.88 -16.00 -8.29
N LEU A 27 8.20 -16.91 -9.22
CA LEU A 27 9.37 -16.78 -10.09
C LEU A 27 9.27 -15.53 -10.99
N ALA A 28 8.09 -15.23 -11.52
CA ALA A 28 7.87 -14.01 -12.30
C ALA A 28 8.06 -12.72 -11.47
N SER A 29 7.74 -12.75 -10.16
CA SER A 29 8.04 -11.64 -9.26
C SER A 29 9.54 -11.53 -8.98
N GLN A 30 10.22 -12.67 -8.81
CA GLN A 30 11.66 -12.73 -8.59
C GLN A 30 12.45 -12.15 -9.75
N GLU A 31 12.10 -12.51 -10.98
CA GLU A 31 12.74 -11.99 -12.20
C GLU A 31 12.63 -10.46 -12.29
N LYS A 32 11.47 -9.90 -11.92
CA LYS A 32 11.22 -8.45 -11.98
C LYS A 32 11.91 -7.64 -10.89
N SER A 33 12.05 -8.21 -9.69
CA SER A 33 12.52 -7.47 -8.50
C SER A 33 13.90 -7.89 -8.00
N GLY A 34 14.46 -8.99 -8.50
CA GLY A 34 15.73 -9.56 -8.07
C GLY A 34 15.67 -10.38 -6.78
N PHE A 35 14.51 -10.42 -6.10
CA PHE A 35 14.29 -11.21 -4.89
C PHE A 35 12.81 -11.63 -4.80
N ILE A 36 12.46 -12.52 -3.87
CA ILE A 36 11.07 -12.90 -3.61
C ILE A 36 10.58 -12.13 -2.37
N PRO A 37 9.59 -11.22 -2.49
CA PRO A 37 8.99 -10.60 -1.31
C PRO A 37 8.35 -11.67 -0.41
N ASN A 38 8.64 -11.63 0.90
CA ASN A 38 8.25 -12.69 1.83
C ASN A 38 6.74 -13.00 1.83
N VAL A 39 5.86 -12.02 1.56
CA VAL A 39 4.41 -12.23 1.48
C VAL A 39 4.01 -13.35 0.50
N PHE A 40 4.76 -13.52 -0.60
CA PHE A 40 4.52 -14.61 -1.54
C PHE A 40 4.78 -15.97 -0.90
N LEU A 41 5.91 -16.13 -0.22
CA LEU A 41 6.31 -17.39 0.41
C LEU A 41 5.41 -17.72 1.60
N VAL A 42 5.07 -16.71 2.40
CA VAL A 42 4.27 -16.88 3.61
C VAL A 42 2.82 -17.24 3.28
N LEU A 43 2.19 -16.55 2.32
CA LEU A 43 0.81 -16.88 1.92
C LEU A 43 0.71 -18.19 1.15
N ALA A 44 1.79 -18.65 0.51
CA ALA A 44 1.81 -19.95 -0.17
C ALA A 44 1.54 -21.13 0.79
N HIS A 45 1.65 -20.94 2.11
CA HIS A 45 1.18 -21.91 3.11
C HIS A 45 -0.31 -22.28 2.93
N ARG A 46 -1.12 -21.36 2.39
CA ARG A 46 -2.55 -21.55 2.10
C ARG A 46 -2.82 -21.18 0.63
N PRO A 47 -2.68 -22.13 -0.31
CA PRO A 47 -2.77 -21.87 -1.75
C PRO A 47 -4.03 -21.14 -2.21
N GLU A 48 -5.21 -21.51 -1.70
CA GLU A 48 -6.45 -20.85 -2.11
C GLU A 48 -6.53 -19.40 -1.60
N GLU A 49 -6.06 -19.15 -0.38
CA GLU A 49 -5.98 -17.80 0.19
C GLU A 49 -4.96 -16.95 -0.57
N PHE A 50 -3.82 -17.52 -0.96
CA PHE A 50 -2.82 -16.88 -1.83
C PHE A 50 -3.45 -16.42 -3.14
N ARG A 51 -4.19 -17.29 -3.83
CA ARG A 51 -4.82 -16.97 -5.11
C ARG A 51 -5.82 -15.84 -4.97
N ALA A 52 -6.71 -15.94 -3.98
CA ALA A 52 -7.71 -14.90 -3.71
C ALA A 52 -7.07 -13.56 -3.36
N PHE A 53 -6.05 -13.56 -2.49
CA PHE A 53 -5.31 -12.37 -2.08
C PHE A 53 -4.69 -11.67 -3.29
N PHE A 54 -3.97 -12.42 -4.11
CA PHE A 54 -3.24 -11.84 -5.22
C PHE A 54 -4.14 -11.44 -6.40
N ALA A 55 -5.25 -12.13 -6.62
CA ALA A 55 -6.27 -11.68 -7.56
C ALA A 55 -6.88 -10.34 -7.13
N TYR A 56 -7.20 -10.19 -5.84
CA TYR A 56 -7.74 -8.94 -5.30
C TYR A 56 -6.69 -7.81 -5.33
N HIS A 57 -5.45 -8.12 -4.99
CA HIS A 57 -4.31 -7.20 -5.10
C HIS A 57 -4.20 -6.63 -6.52
N ASP A 58 -4.17 -7.50 -7.54
CA ASP A 58 -4.00 -7.06 -8.93
C ASP A 58 -5.20 -6.22 -9.39
N ALA A 59 -6.41 -6.62 -9.02
CA ALA A 59 -7.63 -5.88 -9.33
C ALA A 59 -7.63 -4.46 -8.75
N LEU A 60 -6.97 -4.23 -7.61
CA LEU A 60 -6.88 -2.89 -6.99
C LEU A 60 -5.64 -2.11 -7.42
N MET A 61 -4.49 -2.76 -7.48
CA MET A 61 -3.20 -2.10 -7.66
C MET A 61 -2.86 -1.86 -9.13
N GLU A 62 -3.34 -2.71 -10.04
CA GLU A 62 -2.97 -2.65 -11.47
C GLU A 62 -4.10 -2.12 -12.38
N LYS A 63 -5.35 -2.06 -11.91
CA LYS A 63 -6.46 -1.55 -12.75
C LYS A 63 -6.22 -0.11 -13.26
N PRO A 64 -6.68 0.27 -14.46
CA PRO A 64 -6.73 1.67 -14.85
C PRO A 64 -7.72 2.43 -13.94
N GLY A 65 -7.43 3.70 -13.66
CA GLY A 65 -8.31 4.53 -12.84
C GLY A 65 -7.71 5.90 -12.53
N ASN A 66 -8.44 6.67 -11.73
CA ASN A 66 -8.11 8.07 -11.41
C ASN A 66 -6.95 8.23 -10.41
N LEU A 67 -6.47 7.11 -9.84
CA LEU A 67 -5.32 7.05 -8.96
C LEU A 67 -4.10 6.53 -9.71
N THR A 68 -3.03 7.31 -9.66
CA THR A 68 -1.70 6.88 -10.11
C THR A 68 -1.18 5.73 -9.25
N LYS A 69 -0.22 4.97 -9.78
CA LYS A 69 0.43 3.88 -9.03
C LYS A 69 1.09 4.39 -7.74
N ALA A 70 1.74 5.55 -7.79
CA ALA A 70 2.36 6.15 -6.62
C ALA A 70 1.31 6.53 -5.54
N GLU A 71 0.16 7.09 -5.93
CA GLU A 71 -0.90 7.43 -4.98
C GLU A 71 -1.49 6.18 -4.31
N ARG A 72 -1.62 5.06 -5.03
CA ARG A 72 -2.06 3.79 -4.43
C ARG A 72 -1.09 3.31 -3.36
N GLU A 73 0.21 3.28 -3.66
CA GLU A 73 1.24 2.90 -2.68
C GLU A 73 1.24 3.83 -1.47
N MET A 74 1.01 5.12 -1.69
CA MET A 74 0.96 6.11 -0.62
C MET A 74 -0.21 5.84 0.34
N ILE A 75 -1.39 5.49 -0.18
CA ILE A 75 -2.53 5.05 0.63
C ILE A 75 -2.15 3.82 1.46
N VAL A 76 -1.50 2.82 0.84
CA VAL A 76 -1.08 1.60 1.54
C VAL A 76 -0.11 1.91 2.68
N VAL A 77 0.89 2.77 2.47
CA VAL A 77 1.85 3.15 3.54
C VAL A 77 1.13 3.84 4.71
N ALA A 78 0.22 4.78 4.42
CA ALA A 78 -0.50 5.51 5.46
C ALA A 78 -1.42 4.60 6.29
N THR A 79 -2.21 3.74 5.64
CA THR A 79 -3.10 2.81 6.36
C THR A 79 -2.32 1.72 7.08
N SER A 80 -1.21 1.23 6.50
CA SER A 80 -0.32 0.27 7.15
C SER A 80 0.32 0.85 8.40
N THR A 81 0.68 2.13 8.37
CA THR A 81 1.19 2.84 9.54
C THR A 81 0.13 2.96 10.62
N ALA A 82 -1.10 3.35 10.25
CA ALA A 82 -2.21 3.43 11.20
C ALA A 82 -2.48 2.07 11.88
N ASN A 83 -2.28 0.97 11.15
CA ASN A 83 -2.38 -0.41 11.66
C ASN A 83 -1.09 -0.97 12.26
N GLN A 84 -0.02 -0.17 12.37
CA GLN A 84 1.29 -0.59 12.89
C GLN A 84 1.89 -1.82 12.16
N CYS A 85 1.57 -2.01 10.88
CA CYS A 85 2.03 -3.15 10.10
C CYS A 85 3.43 -2.92 9.53
N GLN A 86 4.45 -3.42 10.24
CA GLN A 86 5.85 -3.25 9.86
C GLN A 86 6.17 -3.75 8.45
N TYR A 87 5.70 -4.94 8.07
CA TYR A 87 5.99 -5.51 6.74
C TYR A 87 5.48 -4.58 5.63
N CYS A 88 4.22 -4.16 5.72
CA CYS A 88 3.60 -3.36 4.68
C CYS A 88 4.19 -1.95 4.60
N VAL A 89 4.48 -1.31 5.75
CA VAL A 89 5.13 0.02 5.77
C VAL A 89 6.48 -0.03 5.07
N ILE A 90 7.31 -1.04 5.36
CA ILE A 90 8.64 -1.16 4.78
C ILE A 90 8.57 -1.54 3.29
N ALA A 91 7.77 -2.53 2.93
CA ALA A 91 7.66 -3.03 1.56
C ALA A 91 7.04 -1.97 0.62
N HIS A 92 5.87 -1.45 0.96
CA HIS A 92 5.19 -0.45 0.14
C HIS A 92 5.90 0.91 0.18
N GLY A 93 6.59 1.24 1.27
CA GLY A 93 7.46 2.42 1.34
C GLY A 93 8.60 2.36 0.31
N ALA A 94 9.21 1.18 0.12
CA ALA A 94 10.23 1.00 -0.91
C ALA A 94 9.66 1.17 -2.33
N ILE A 95 8.49 0.58 -2.61
CA ILE A 95 7.82 0.71 -3.91
C ILE A 95 7.41 2.16 -4.15
N LEU A 96 6.86 2.84 -3.15
CA LEU A 96 6.44 4.24 -3.22
C LEU A 96 7.61 5.15 -3.62
N ARG A 97 8.79 5.00 -2.99
CA ARG A 97 9.98 5.80 -3.33
C ARG A 97 10.36 5.67 -4.81
N ILE A 98 10.27 4.46 -5.36
CA ILE A 98 10.56 4.18 -6.77
C ILE A 98 9.49 4.80 -7.69
N ARG A 99 8.21 4.57 -7.39
CA ARG A 99 7.09 5.03 -8.23
C ARG A 99 6.93 6.54 -8.22
N ALA A 100 7.12 7.17 -7.06
CA ALA A 100 7.07 8.63 -6.90
C ALA A 100 8.37 9.32 -7.32
N LYS A 101 9.45 8.57 -7.55
CA LYS A 101 10.81 9.10 -7.79
C LYS A 101 11.23 10.11 -6.71
N ASN A 102 10.85 9.85 -5.46
CA ASN A 102 11.14 10.70 -4.31
C ASN A 102 11.58 9.80 -3.16
N PRO A 103 12.85 9.88 -2.69
CA PRO A 103 13.35 9.02 -1.64
C PRO A 103 12.79 9.35 -0.25
N LEU A 104 12.26 10.57 -0.01
CA LEU A 104 11.83 11.02 1.32
C LEU A 104 10.34 10.76 1.58
N ILE A 105 9.53 10.67 0.53
CA ILE A 105 8.06 10.72 0.66
C ILE A 105 7.48 9.58 1.49
N ALA A 106 8.07 8.38 1.41
CA ALA A 106 7.57 7.22 2.15
C ALA A 106 7.70 7.41 3.66
N ASP A 107 8.83 7.95 4.11
CA ASP A 107 9.11 8.15 5.53
C ASP A 107 8.25 9.30 6.07
N GLN A 108 8.08 10.37 5.29
CA GLN A 108 7.17 11.46 5.64
C GLN A 108 5.73 10.96 5.82
N VAL A 109 5.24 10.14 4.89
CA VAL A 109 3.88 9.56 4.94
C VAL A 109 3.74 8.59 6.11
N ALA A 110 4.75 7.74 6.34
CA ALA A 110 4.76 6.76 7.42
C ALA A 110 4.86 7.39 8.81
N ILE A 111 5.60 8.48 9.00
CA ILE A 111 5.71 9.11 10.33
C ILE A 111 4.54 10.05 10.58
N ASN A 112 4.26 10.94 9.62
CA ASN A 112 3.16 11.89 9.73
C ASN A 112 2.80 12.47 8.36
N TYR A 113 1.88 11.81 7.66
CA TYR A 113 1.39 12.25 6.35
C TYR A 113 0.89 13.70 6.32
N ARG A 114 0.46 14.29 7.45
CA ARG A 114 -0.02 15.68 7.50
C ARG A 114 1.09 16.71 7.28
N LYS A 115 2.34 16.28 7.46
CA LYS A 115 3.57 17.07 7.27
C LYS A 115 4.36 16.61 6.04
N ALA A 116 3.85 15.64 5.29
CA ALA A 116 4.48 15.18 4.05
C ALA A 116 4.32 16.20 2.93
N ASP A 117 5.26 16.19 1.98
CA ASP A 117 5.29 17.07 0.81
C ASP A 117 4.24 16.62 -0.22
N LEU A 118 2.97 16.81 0.14
CA LEU A 118 1.80 16.40 -0.64
C LEU A 118 1.13 17.61 -1.28
N THR A 119 0.65 17.42 -2.50
CA THR A 119 -0.26 18.38 -3.12
C THR A 119 -1.57 18.47 -2.33
N GLU A 120 -2.25 19.61 -2.43
CA GLU A 120 -3.54 19.82 -1.76
C GLU A 120 -4.56 18.74 -2.13
N ARG A 121 -4.56 18.28 -3.40
CA ARG A 121 -5.37 17.16 -3.87
C ARG A 121 -5.06 15.86 -3.12
N GLN A 122 -3.78 15.52 -2.95
CA GLN A 122 -3.38 14.30 -2.23
C GLN A 122 -3.77 14.37 -0.76
N ARG A 123 -3.58 15.53 -0.12
CA ARG A 123 -3.89 15.73 1.30
C ARG A 123 -5.39 15.69 1.59
N LEU A 124 -6.20 16.46 0.85
CA LEU A 124 -7.64 16.64 1.11
C LEU A 124 -8.52 15.48 0.64
N ARG A 125 -8.14 14.75 -0.43
CA ARG A 125 -8.96 13.63 -0.93
C ARG A 125 -8.67 12.27 -0.30
N PHE A 126 -7.44 12.00 0.15
CA PHE A 126 -7.00 10.61 0.32
C PHE A 126 -6.51 10.27 1.73
N PHE A 127 -5.66 11.08 2.36
CA PHE A 127 -5.04 10.63 3.61
C PHE A 127 -5.92 10.75 4.84
N ASP A 128 -6.62 11.87 5.02
CA ASP A 128 -7.55 12.00 6.15
C ASP A 128 -8.71 11.00 6.01
N HIS A 129 -9.17 10.73 4.79
CA HIS A 129 -10.21 9.73 4.55
C HIS A 129 -9.73 8.31 4.90
N CYS A 130 -8.61 7.87 4.32
CA CYS A 130 -8.11 6.51 4.51
C CYS A 130 -7.60 6.26 5.95
N ALA A 131 -6.94 7.23 6.57
CA ALA A 131 -6.49 7.10 7.96
C ALA A 131 -7.69 7.02 8.93
N ARG A 132 -8.72 7.85 8.73
CA ARG A 132 -9.94 7.80 9.55
C ARG A 132 -10.76 6.53 9.31
N SER A 133 -10.97 6.12 8.05
CA SER A 133 -11.74 4.91 7.75
C SER A 133 -11.06 3.65 8.29
N THR A 134 -9.72 3.67 8.41
CA THR A 134 -8.95 2.57 9.02
C THR A 134 -9.16 2.50 10.53
N LEU A 135 -9.15 3.65 11.23
CA LEU A 135 -9.22 3.70 12.69
C LEU A 135 -10.65 3.72 13.26
N SER A 136 -11.64 4.16 12.47
CA SER A 136 -13.03 4.29 12.91
C SER A 136 -13.99 4.10 11.72
N PRO A 137 -14.20 2.86 11.26
CA PRO A 137 -15.05 2.57 10.10
C PRO A 137 -16.51 2.96 10.34
N ASP A 138 -17.04 2.71 11.55
CA ASP A 138 -18.46 2.89 11.88
C ASP A 138 -18.87 4.38 11.96
N GLY A 139 -17.94 5.25 12.36
CA GLY A 139 -18.18 6.70 12.43
C GLY A 139 -18.27 7.38 11.06
N TYR A 140 -17.93 6.66 9.98
CA TYR A 140 -17.81 7.21 8.63
C TYR A 140 -19.08 7.05 7.77
N ALA A 141 -20.01 6.16 8.15
CA ALA A 141 -21.21 5.90 7.36
C ALA A 141 -22.19 7.10 7.28
N ASN A 142 -22.04 8.10 8.16
CA ASN A 142 -23.04 9.16 8.35
C ASN A 142 -22.54 10.60 8.11
N GLU A 143 -21.29 10.81 7.66
CA GLU A 143 -20.78 12.15 7.32
C GLU A 143 -20.48 12.28 5.81
N PRO A 144 -21.10 13.23 5.09
CA PRO A 144 -20.78 13.45 3.68
C PRO A 144 -19.33 13.90 3.53
N LEU A 145 -18.64 13.36 2.52
CA LEU A 145 -17.30 13.80 2.13
C LEU A 145 -17.32 15.31 1.90
N ARG A 146 -16.79 16.10 2.85
CA ARG A 146 -16.70 17.56 2.73
C ARG A 146 -15.72 17.91 1.62
N TYR A 147 -16.24 18.03 0.40
CA TYR A 147 -15.55 18.57 -0.74
C TYR A 147 -15.72 20.09 -0.73
N GLU A 148 -15.11 20.78 0.22
CA GLU A 148 -15.11 22.25 0.20
C GLU A 148 -14.17 22.72 -0.92
N HIS A 149 -14.74 22.88 -2.12
CA HIS A 149 -14.16 23.69 -3.17
C HIS A 149 -14.18 25.14 -2.68
N ARG A 150 -13.09 25.61 -2.07
CA ARG A 150 -12.89 27.04 -1.88
C ARG A 150 -12.54 27.64 -3.25
N VAL A 151 -13.57 28.03 -3.99
CA VAL A 151 -13.40 28.93 -5.13
C VAL A 151 -12.77 30.22 -4.57
N PRO A 152 -11.61 30.69 -5.07
CA PRO A 152 -11.10 31.98 -4.67
C PRO A 152 -12.13 33.00 -5.17
N ASN A 153 -12.83 33.68 -4.25
CA ASN A 153 -13.65 34.82 -4.63
C ASN A 153 -12.71 35.84 -5.26
N GLY A 154 -12.85 36.03 -6.56
CA GLY A 154 -12.20 37.10 -7.32
C GLY A 154 -12.55 38.43 -6.67
N SER A 155 -11.51 39.20 -6.39
CA SER A 155 -11.58 40.61 -6.05
C SER A 155 -12.24 41.39 -7.18
N GLY A 156 -13.52 41.72 -7.03
CA GLY A 156 -14.17 42.81 -7.77
C GLY A 156 -14.01 44.09 -6.96
N GLY A 157 -12.90 44.80 -7.18
CA GLY A 157 -12.72 46.17 -6.74
C GLY A 157 -13.22 47.14 -7.81
N SER A 158 -13.83 48.24 -7.32
CA SER A 158 -14.24 49.49 -7.98
C SER A 158 -15.28 49.42 -9.09
#